data_AF-A0A662UMZ5-F1
#
_entry.id   AF-A0A662UMZ5-F1
#
_cell.length_a   1.000
_cell.length_b   1.000
_cell.length_c   1.000
_cell.angle_alpha   90.00
_cell.angle_beta   90.00
_cell.angle_gamma   90.00
#
_symmetry.space_group_name_H-M   'P 1'
#
loop_
_entity.id
_entity.type
_entity.pdbx_description
1 polymer ?
#
loop_
_entity_poly.entity_id
_entity_poly.type
_entity_poly.pdbx_seq_one_letter_code
_entity_poly.pdbx_strand_id
1 'polypeptide(L)' 'MGRIVKEIAMSVLGEEALKNVWGRVEIIGDIAVLRKSPKTDIKTLKALAEELLRRLPYVRSVWAAISPVSGTFRT' A
#
# COMPACT_ATOMS: atom_id res chain seq x y z
N MET A 1 -7.35 -11.40 0.89
CA MET A 1 -7.12 -10.08 0.27
C MET A 1 -8.49 -9.46 0.08
N GLY A 2 -8.75 -8.26 0.59
CA GLY A 2 -9.98 -7.54 0.22
C GLY A 2 -9.97 -7.32 -1.29
N ARG A 3 -10.97 -7.82 -2.01
CA ARG A 3 -11.07 -7.80 -3.48
C ARG A 3 -10.75 -6.42 -4.06
N ILE A 4 -11.26 -5.40 -3.38
CA ILE A 4 -11.15 -3.98 -3.75
C ILE A 4 -9.71 -3.47 -3.84
N VAL A 5 -8.83 -3.83 -2.91
CA VAL A 5 -7.43 -3.32 -2.90
C VAL A 5 -6.66 -3.87 -4.10
N LYS A 6 -6.92 -5.13 -4.46
CA LYS A 6 -6.29 -5.78 -5.61
C LYS A 6 -6.78 -5.15 -6.92
N GLU A 7 -8.07 -4.88 -7.03
CA GLU A 7 -8.67 -4.19 -8.18
C GLU A 7 -8.10 -2.77 -8.35
N ILE A 8 -7.98 -2.03 -7.24
CA ILE A 8 -7.39 -0.69 -7.22
C ILE A 8 -5.95 -0.74 -7.72
N ALA A 9 -5.12 -1.60 -7.12
CA ALA A 9 -3.74 -1.77 -7.53
C ALA A 9 -3.60 -2.15 -9.01
N MET A 10 -4.49 -3.02 -9.51
CA MET A 10 -4.48 -3.44 -10.92
C MET A 10 -4.84 -2.29 -11.86
N SER A 11 -5.80 -1.45 -11.48
CA SER A 11 -6.20 -0.27 -12.26
C SER A 11 -5.11 0.82 -12.33
N VAL A 12 -4.29 0.96 -11.28
CA VAL A 12 -3.27 2.02 -11.20
C VAL A 12 -1.92 1.57 -11.77
N LEU A 13 -1.56 0.31 -11.56
CA LEU A 13 -0.19 -0.17 -11.79
C LEU A 13 -0.07 -1.13 -12.99
N GLY A 14 -1.19 -1.68 -13.46
CA GLY A 14 -1.17 -2.76 -14.43
C GLY A 14 -0.71 -4.09 -13.83
N GLU A 15 -0.87 -5.17 -14.60
CA GLU A 15 -0.69 -6.54 -14.12
C GLU A 15 0.76 -6.86 -13.72
N GLU A 16 1.74 -6.26 -14.42
CA GLU A 16 3.15 -6.55 -14.24
C GLU A 16 3.74 -5.89 -12.98
N ALA A 17 3.33 -4.66 -12.67
CA ALA A 17 3.74 -3.98 -11.45
C ALA A 17 3.09 -4.57 -10.19
N LEU A 18 1.94 -5.22 -10.33
CA LEU A 18 1.24 -5.91 -9.24
C LEU A 18 2.04 -7.08 -8.67
N LYS A 19 2.91 -7.71 -9.48
CA LYS A 19 3.85 -8.75 -9.03
C LYS A 19 4.90 -8.21 -8.06
N ASN A 20 5.22 -6.93 -8.15
CA ASN A 20 6.28 -6.29 -7.36
C ASN A 20 5.74 -5.58 -6.10
N VAL A 21 4.47 -5.17 -6.09
CA VAL A 21 3.82 -4.63 -4.88
C VAL A 21 3.50 -5.79 -3.95
N TRP A 22 4.03 -5.74 -2.73
CA TRP A 22 3.62 -6.67 -1.68
C TRP A 22 2.15 -6.40 -1.38
N GLY A 23 1.26 -7.28 -1.86
CA GLY A 23 -0.20 -7.11 -1.86
C GLY A 23 -0.89 -7.08 -0.49
N ARG A 24 -0.22 -6.67 0.59
CA ARG A 24 -0.85 -6.37 1.87
C ARG A 24 -0.88 -4.87 2.08
N VAL A 25 -2.05 -4.30 1.80
CA VAL A 25 -2.47 -3.06 2.42
C VAL A 25 -3.09 -3.44 3.76
N GLU A 26 -2.49 -2.96 4.83
CA GLU A 26 -3.03 -3.13 6.18
C GLU A 26 -3.89 -1.91 6.50
N ILE A 27 -5.13 -2.14 6.92
CA ILE A 27 -6.04 -1.07 7.33
C ILE A 27 -6.23 -1.18 8.85
N ILE A 28 -5.88 -0.12 9.56
CA ILE A 28 -5.96 -0.01 11.03
C ILE A 28 -6.79 1.23 11.33
N GLY A 29 -8.06 1.04 11.70
CA GLY A 29 -9.00 2.15 11.85
C GLY A 29 -9.18 2.90 10.53
N ASP A 30 -8.77 4.16 10.50
CA ASP A 30 -8.81 5.06 9.35
C ASP A 30 -7.43 5.23 8.64
N ILE A 31 -6.45 4.40 8.99
CA ILE A 31 -5.10 4.44 8.41
C ILE A 31 -4.89 3.22 7.50
N ALA A 32 -4.42 3.44 6.28
CA ALA A 32 -3.92 2.38 5.40
C ALA A 32 -2.39 2.38 5.36
N VAL A 33 -1.78 1.20 5.40
CA VAL A 33 -0.33 1.02 5.36
C VAL A 33 0.04 0.18 4.14
N LEU A 34 0.86 0.75 3.26
CA LEU A 34 1.45 0.12 2.09
C LEU A 34 2.86 -0.37 2.43
N ARG A 35 3.11 -1.68 2.39
CA ARG A 35 4.48 -2.18 2.55
C ARG A 35 5.28 -1.98 1.26
N LYS A 36 6.41 -1.30 1.36
CA LYS A 36 7.30 -1.08 0.22
C LYS A 36 8.16 -2.33 -0.02
N SER A 37 7.95 -2.98 -1.15
CA SER A 37 8.90 -3.98 -1.66
C SER A 37 10.22 -3.29 -2.07
N PRO A 38 11.38 -3.96 -1.93
CA PRO A 38 12.67 -3.39 -2.37
C PRO A 38 12.66 -2.91 -3.83
N LYS A 39 11.89 -3.59 -4.69
CA LYS A 39 11.78 -3.30 -6.13
C LYS A 39 10.75 -2.24 -6.49
N THR A 40 9.95 -1.77 -5.52
CA THR A 40 8.90 -0.78 -5.77
C THR A 40 9.43 0.63 -5.48
N ASP A 41 9.26 1.52 -6.45
CA ASP A 41 9.56 2.94 -6.31
C ASP A 41 8.50 3.65 -5.45
N ILE A 42 8.91 4.71 -4.76
CA ILE A 42 8.02 5.48 -3.90
C ILE A 42 6.92 6.20 -4.70
N LYS A 43 7.18 6.61 -5.96
CA LYS A 43 6.15 7.24 -6.80
C LYS A 43 5.03 6.27 -7.14
N THR A 44 5.37 5.00 -7.36
CA THR A 44 4.40 3.91 -7.57
C THR A 44 3.50 3.76 -6.36
N LEU A 45 4.05 3.79 -5.14
CA LEU A 45 3.26 3.73 -3.91
C LEU A 45 2.40 4.98 -3.72
N LYS A 46 2.90 6.16 -4.08
CA LYS A 46 2.12 7.41 -4.01
C LYS A 46 0.89 7.36 -4.90
N ALA A 47 1.02 6.90 -6.15
CA ALA A 47 -0.12 6.75 -7.06
C ALA A 47 -1.18 5.79 -6.49
N LEU A 48 -0.75 4.68 -5.90
CA LEU A 48 -1.64 3.74 -5.23
C LEU A 48 -2.32 4.36 -4.00
N ALA A 49 -1.57 5.13 -3.20
CA ALA A 49 -2.08 5.81 -2.01
C ALA A 49 -3.18 6.83 -2.35
N GLU A 50 -2.98 7.63 -3.39
CA GLU A 50 -3.98 8.60 -3.86
C GLU A 50 -5.28 7.90 -4.29
N GLU A 51 -5.16 6.74 -4.97
CA GLU A 51 -6.34 5.98 -5.38
C GLU A 51 -7.06 5.30 -4.21
N LEU A 52 -6.32 4.85 -3.20
CA LEU A 52 -6.91 4.32 -1.97
C LEU A 52 -7.70 5.39 -1.23
N LEU A 53 -7.16 6.61 -1.11
CA LEU A 53 -7.89 7.74 -0.49
C LEU A 53 -9.16 8.09 -1.28
N ARG A 54 -9.11 8.04 -2.61
CA ARG A 54 -10.30 8.32 -3.46
C ARG A 54 -11.40 7.28 -3.30
N ARG A 55 -11.04 5.99 -3.21
CA ARG A 55 -12.02 4.88 -3.23
C ARG A 55 -12.41 4.36 -1.87
N LEU A 56 -11.62 4.60 -0.84
CA LEU A 56 -11.89 4.20 0.53
C LEU A 56 -12.13 5.46 1.37
N PRO A 57 -13.33 6.05 1.34
CA PRO A 57 -13.61 7.33 2.00
C PRO A 57 -13.46 7.30 3.52
N TYR A 58 -13.43 6.12 4.14
CA TYR A 58 -13.15 5.95 5.56
C TYR A 58 -11.65 6.00 5.90
N VAL A 59 -10.77 5.88 4.90
CA VAL A 59 -9.31 6.00 5.07
C VAL A 59 -8.93 7.48 5.01
N ARG A 60 -8.32 8.00 6.07
CA ARG A 60 -7.91 9.41 6.19
C ARG A 60 -6.44 9.63 5.86
N SER A 61 -5.61 8.60 5.97
CA SER A 61 -4.19 8.69 5.61
C SER A 61 -3.64 7.37 5.10
N VAL A 62 -2.63 7.45 4.24
CA VAL A 62 -1.92 6.28 3.71
C VAL A 62 -0.44 6.43 3.99
N TRP A 63 0.17 5.41 4.58
CA TRP A 63 1.58 5.40 4.97
C TRP A 63 2.36 4.33 4.22
N ALA A 64 3.61 4.64 3.87
CA ALA A 64 4.51 3.64 3.33
C ALA A 64 5.34 3.03 4.48
N ALA A 65 5.16 1.74 4.74
CA ALA A 65 6.05 1.00 5.63
C ALA A 65 7.36 0.69 4.90
N ILE A 66 8.43 1.30 5.37
CA ILE A 66 9.80 1.12 4.89
C ILE A 66 10.50 0.07 5.77
N SER A 67 10.90 -1.05 5.17
CA SER A 67 11.67 -2.11 5.82
C SER A 67 13.18 -1.83 5.79
N PRO A 68 13.97 -2.37 6.74
CA PRO A 68 13.59 -3.25 7.83
C PRO A 68 13.31 -2.50 9.15
N VAL A 69 12.35 -3.02 9.92
CA VAL A 69 12.11 -2.62 11.31
C VAL A 69 12.84 -3.61 12.22
N SER A 70 13.77 -3.14 13.05
CA SER A 70 14.62 -3.95 13.93
C SER A 70 14.61 -3.42 15.38
N GLY A 71 15.03 -4.23 16.37
CA GLY A 71 15.08 -3.81 17.79
C GLY A 71 14.27 -4.67 18.78
N THR A 72 14.51 -4.46 20.08
CA THR A 72 13.87 -5.22 21.19
C THR A 72 12.41 -4.84 21.42
N PHE A 73 12.03 -3.60 21.08
CA PHE A 73 10.66 -3.07 21.15
C PHE A 73 10.04 -2.83 19.77
N ARG A 74 10.78 -3.10 18.68
CA ARG A 74 10.48 -2.85 17.25
C ARG A 74 9.35 -1.83 16.99
N THR A 75 9.75 -0.58 16.78
CA THR A 75 9.08 0.43 15.94
C THR A 75 9.87 0.62 14.67
#